data_AF-A0A9C9G1V8-F1
#
_entry.id   AF-A0A9C9G1V8-F1
#
_cell.length_a   1.000
_cell.length_b   1.000
_cell.length_c   1.000
_cell.angle_alpha   90.00
_cell.angle_beta   90.00
_cell.angle_gamma   90.00
#
_symmetry.space_group_name_H-M   'P 1'
#
loop_
_entity.id
_entity.type
_entity.pdbx_description
1 polymer ?
#
loop_
_entity_poly.entity_id
_entity_poly.type
_entity_poly.pdbx_seq_one_letter_code
_entity_poly.pdbx_strand_id
1 'polypeptide(L)'
;MDIKLLILLGVLLTTGNVAFAGLNEDILSLQQQWARANYDTSADTQEQAFKDLVADGRKLVERYPDRAEPKVWLAISLSTDAGVNGGFSALGKVKEARRLLEAAEKIDPEVLNGSIYTSLGSLYYQVPGWPIEFGDDDKARTYLEKALAVNPKGIDPNYFYGDFLLESGDYAQAITYLTRANQAPERPGRPLADAGRRIQLEEKLDQARSKL
;
A
#
# COMPACT_ATOMS: atom_id res chain seq x y z
N MET A 1 -22.40 3.27 66.22
CA MET A 1 -21.02 2.91 65.85
C MET A 1 -21.06 1.44 65.44
N ASP A 2 -20.75 1.01 64.22
CA ASP A 2 -19.82 1.59 63.24
C ASP A 2 -20.23 1.41 61.77
N ILE A 3 -19.88 2.44 61.00
CA ILE A 3 -19.81 2.51 59.54
C ILE A 3 -18.48 1.87 59.10
N LYS A 4 -18.50 1.05 58.04
CA LYS A 4 -17.42 0.78 57.04
C LYS A 4 -17.96 -0.30 56.08
N LEU A 5 -18.48 0.01 54.90
CA LEU A 5 -17.81 0.45 53.67
C LEU A 5 -16.58 -0.41 53.33
N LEU A 6 -16.64 -1.19 52.23
CA LEU A 6 -15.67 -1.09 51.13
C LEU A 6 -16.04 -2.01 49.95
N ILE A 7 -16.39 -1.34 48.85
CA ILE A 7 -16.46 -1.82 47.48
C ILE A 7 -15.04 -2.24 47.04
N LEU A 8 -14.88 -3.42 46.44
CA LEU A 8 -13.73 -3.75 45.59
C LEU A 8 -14.30 -4.27 44.26
N LEU A 9 -14.60 -3.37 43.33
CA LEU A 9 -13.71 -2.92 42.24
C LEU A 9 -13.34 -4.06 41.29
N GLY A 10 -14.23 -4.31 40.32
CA GLY A 10 -13.90 -5.06 39.12
C GLY A 10 -12.87 -4.30 38.30
N VAL A 11 -11.65 -4.83 38.21
CA VAL A 11 -10.63 -4.33 37.28
C VAL A 11 -11.04 -4.79 35.88
N LEU A 12 -11.62 -3.88 35.11
CA LEU A 12 -11.93 -4.07 33.71
C LEU A 12 -10.61 -4.03 32.91
N LEU A 13 -10.23 -5.15 32.30
CA LEU A 13 -9.11 -5.26 31.37
C LEU A 13 -9.38 -4.41 30.11
N THR A 14 -8.90 -3.17 30.06
CA THR A 14 -9.05 -2.25 28.92
C THR A 14 -7.80 -2.14 28.03
N THR A 15 -6.78 -2.96 28.24
CA THR A 15 -5.45 -2.81 27.58
C THR A 15 -5.46 -3.03 26.07
N GLY A 16 -6.40 -3.83 25.53
CA GLY A 16 -6.47 -4.12 24.09
C GLY A 16 -6.88 -2.92 23.22
N ASN A 17 -7.71 -2.02 23.74
CA ASN A 17 -8.25 -0.90 22.95
C ASN A 17 -7.21 0.21 22.69
N VAL A 18 -6.29 0.42 23.63
CA VAL A 18 -5.26 1.48 23.52
C VAL A 18 -4.21 1.11 22.48
N ALA A 19 -3.76 -0.15 22.44
CA ALA A 19 -2.77 -0.60 21.47
C ALA A 19 -3.30 -0.58 20.03
N PHE A 20 -4.59 -0.90 19.83
CA PHE A 20 -5.23 -0.85 18.51
C PHE A 20 -5.41 0.59 18.01
N ALA A 21 -5.84 1.50 18.88
CA ALA A 21 -5.94 2.92 18.54
C ALA A 21 -4.57 3.51 18.16
N GLY A 22 -3.53 3.21 18.94
CA GLY A 22 -2.16 3.66 18.65
C GLY A 22 -1.62 3.14 17.32
N LEU A 23 -1.88 1.87 16.98
CA LEU A 23 -1.49 1.34 15.67
C LEU A 23 -2.20 2.06 14.53
N ASN A 24 -3.50 2.31 14.62
CA ASN A 24 -4.24 2.98 13.54
C ASN A 24 -3.71 4.39 13.28
N GLU A 25 -3.37 5.12 14.35
CA GLU A 25 -2.74 6.44 14.26
C GLU A 25 -1.33 6.36 13.65
N ASP A 26 -0.50 5.42 14.10
CA ASP A 26 0.83 5.18 13.55
C ASP A 26 0.77 4.83 12.05
N ILE A 27 -0.17 3.98 11.65
CA ILE A 27 -0.39 3.61 10.24
C ILE A 27 -0.86 4.82 9.44
N LEU A 28 -1.86 5.58 9.92
CA LEU A 28 -2.33 6.77 9.21
C LEU A 28 -1.21 7.80 9.03
N SER A 29 -0.37 7.99 10.04
CA SER A 29 0.82 8.85 9.93
C SER A 29 1.74 8.38 8.81
N LEU A 30 2.06 7.08 8.76
CA LEU A 30 2.92 6.50 7.72
C LEU A 30 2.32 6.67 6.31
N GLN A 31 0.99 6.55 6.18
CA GLN A 31 0.25 6.79 4.92
C GLN A 31 0.38 8.23 4.42
N GLN A 32 0.26 9.18 5.35
CA GLN A 32 0.35 10.60 5.04
C GLN A 32 1.78 11.01 4.70
N GLN A 33 2.77 10.46 5.40
CA GLN A 33 4.18 10.65 5.08
C GLN A 33 4.53 10.09 3.71
N TRP A 34 4.05 8.88 3.38
CA TRP A 34 4.19 8.31 2.03
C TRP A 34 3.60 9.23 0.96
N ALA A 35 2.39 9.76 1.19
CA ALA A 35 1.75 10.65 0.22
C ALA A 35 2.56 11.93 0.00
N ARG A 36 3.13 12.51 1.06
CA ARG A 36 4.01 13.69 0.96
C ARG A 36 5.30 13.37 0.22
N ALA A 37 5.99 12.29 0.59
CA ALA A 37 7.22 11.85 -0.07
C ALA A 37 7.01 11.60 -1.57
N ASN A 38 5.87 11.01 -1.94
CA ASN A 38 5.59 10.61 -3.31
C ASN A 38 5.03 11.75 -4.19
N TYR A 39 4.19 12.63 -3.64
CA TYR A 39 3.43 13.61 -4.42
C TYR A 39 3.70 15.08 -4.11
N ASP A 40 4.33 15.40 -2.97
CA ASP A 40 4.49 16.77 -2.47
C ASP A 40 5.95 17.04 -2.03
N THR A 41 6.90 16.31 -2.61
CA THR A 41 8.34 16.47 -2.35
C THR A 41 9.06 16.65 -3.68
N SER A 42 10.05 17.55 -3.73
CA SER A 42 10.84 17.78 -4.95
C SER A 42 11.77 16.60 -5.24
N ALA A 43 12.16 16.42 -6.50
CA ALA A 43 13.08 15.36 -6.91
C ALA A 43 14.39 15.35 -6.08
N ASP A 44 14.95 16.52 -5.78
CA ASP A 44 16.21 16.66 -5.01
C ASP A 44 16.11 16.14 -3.56
N THR A 45 14.90 16.09 -2.99
CA THR A 45 14.69 15.72 -1.58
C THR A 45 13.88 14.43 -1.42
N GLN A 46 13.33 13.90 -2.50
CA GLN A 46 12.47 12.71 -2.50
C GLN A 46 13.20 11.46 -2.01
N GLU A 47 14.46 11.25 -2.42
CA GLU A 47 15.23 10.09 -1.95
C GLU A 47 15.43 10.12 -0.42
N GLN A 48 15.70 11.29 0.16
CA GLN A 48 15.85 11.40 1.60
C GLN A 48 14.52 11.20 2.33
N ALA A 49 13.42 11.76 1.80
CA ALA A 49 12.09 11.56 2.35
C ALA A 49 11.71 10.07 2.41
N PHE A 50 12.02 9.29 1.36
CA PHE A 50 11.78 7.85 1.36
C PHE A 50 12.71 7.09 2.32
N LYS A 51 13.98 7.50 2.48
CA LYS A 51 14.88 6.90 3.49
C LYS A 51 14.31 7.04 4.90
N ASP A 52 13.84 8.22 5.25
CA ASP A 52 13.25 8.49 6.57
C ASP A 52 11.95 7.69 6.75
N LEU A 53 11.08 7.67 5.73
CA LEU A 53 9.84 6.90 5.72
C LEU A 53 10.08 5.39 5.90
N VAL A 54 11.08 4.84 5.22
CA VAL A 54 11.47 3.42 5.36
C VAL A 54 12.00 3.13 6.76
N ALA A 55 12.79 4.05 7.33
CA ALA A 55 13.27 3.90 8.72
C ALA A 55 12.12 3.88 9.72
N ASP A 56 11.12 4.75 9.55
CA ASP A 56 9.94 4.77 10.42
C ASP A 56 9.05 3.55 10.23
N GLY A 57 8.87 3.08 8.99
CA GLY A 57 8.18 1.81 8.72
C GLY A 57 8.86 0.62 9.40
N ARG A 58 10.20 0.57 9.42
CA ARG A 58 10.95 -0.49 10.13
C ARG A 58 10.74 -0.45 11.64
N LYS A 59 10.81 0.73 12.27
CA LYS A 59 10.48 0.89 13.70
C LYS A 59 9.06 0.41 14.01
N LEU A 60 8.12 0.64 13.10
CA LEU A 60 6.73 0.21 13.29
C LEU A 60 6.56 -1.30 13.19
N VAL A 61 7.28 -1.96 12.27
CA VAL A 61 7.35 -3.43 12.19
C VAL A 61 7.96 -4.01 13.46
N GLU A 62 9.00 -3.40 14.02
CA GLU A 62 9.60 -3.83 15.28
C GLU A 62 8.66 -3.66 16.49
N ARG A 63 7.89 -2.56 16.52
CA ARG A 63 6.91 -2.29 17.58
C ARG A 63 5.72 -3.25 17.53
N TYR A 64 5.28 -3.64 16.34
CA TYR A 64 4.11 -4.48 16.13
C TYR A 64 4.44 -5.71 15.26
N PRO A 65 5.28 -6.64 15.77
CA PRO A 65 5.83 -7.74 14.97
C PRO A 65 4.78 -8.72 14.47
N ASP A 66 3.64 -8.84 15.15
CA ASP A 66 2.56 -9.76 14.78
C ASP A 66 1.44 -9.10 13.95
N ARG A 67 1.64 -7.84 13.54
CA ARG A 67 0.66 -7.09 12.73
C ARG A 67 1.06 -7.05 11.27
N ALA A 68 0.07 -7.15 10.39
CA ALA A 68 0.27 -7.14 8.95
C ALA A 68 0.44 -5.71 8.43
N GLU A 69 -0.32 -4.76 8.97
CA GLU A 69 -0.40 -3.36 8.51
C GLU A 69 0.99 -2.68 8.39
N PRO A 70 1.88 -2.76 9.39
CA PRO A 70 3.20 -2.13 9.29
C PRO A 70 4.07 -2.76 8.20
N LYS A 71 3.98 -4.08 8.01
CA LYS A 71 4.73 -4.79 6.97
C LYS A 71 4.27 -4.37 5.58
N VAL A 72 2.95 -4.24 5.38
CA VAL A 72 2.36 -3.77 4.12
C VAL A 72 2.83 -2.36 3.80
N TRP A 73 2.77 -1.43 4.76
CA TRP A 73 3.20 -0.05 4.51
C TRP A 73 4.71 0.09 4.32
N LEU A 74 5.54 -0.66 5.06
CA LEU A 74 6.97 -0.71 4.79
C LEU A 74 7.25 -1.22 3.37
N ALA A 75 6.54 -2.26 2.93
CA ALA A 75 6.69 -2.80 1.58
C ALA A 75 6.26 -1.79 0.49
N ILE A 76 5.16 -1.07 0.69
CA ILE A 76 4.70 0.01 -0.21
C ILE A 76 5.78 1.10 -0.30
N SER A 77 6.33 1.54 0.84
CA SER A 77 7.38 2.56 0.87
C SER A 77 8.65 2.10 0.14
N LEU A 78 9.11 0.87 0.40
CA LEU A 78 10.28 0.29 -0.29
C LEU A 78 10.06 0.15 -1.80
N SER A 79 8.88 -0.31 -2.22
CA SER A 79 8.56 -0.49 -3.65
C SER A 79 8.46 0.85 -4.38
N THR A 80 7.83 1.84 -3.73
CA THR A 80 7.70 3.19 -4.29
C THR A 80 9.06 3.85 -4.41
N ASP A 81 9.88 3.80 -3.36
CA ASP A 81 11.26 4.32 -3.35
C ASP A 81 12.10 3.68 -4.47
N ALA A 82 12.01 2.36 -4.65
CA ALA A 82 12.70 1.67 -5.74
C ALA A 82 12.26 2.15 -7.12
N GLY A 83 10.97 2.44 -7.32
CA GLY A 83 10.44 2.92 -8.59
C GLY A 83 10.79 4.38 -8.90
N VAL A 84 10.73 5.26 -7.90
CA VAL A 84 10.93 6.71 -8.09
C VAL A 84 12.41 7.12 -8.05
N ASN A 85 13.21 6.53 -7.16
CA ASN A 85 14.63 6.89 -6.98
C ASN A 85 15.60 5.92 -7.64
N GLY A 86 15.16 4.69 -7.95
CA GLY A 86 16.00 3.68 -8.61
C GLY A 86 17.33 3.41 -7.89
N GLY A 87 18.40 3.35 -8.67
CA GLY A 87 19.78 3.17 -8.19
C GLY A 87 20.13 1.72 -7.81
N PHE A 88 21.38 1.52 -7.38
CA PHE A 88 21.95 0.19 -7.08
C PHE A 88 21.21 -0.60 -6.00
N SER A 89 20.40 0.08 -5.17
CA SER A 89 19.63 -0.55 -4.08
C SER A 89 18.21 -0.95 -4.45
N ALA A 90 17.69 -0.52 -5.61
CA ALA A 90 16.29 -0.75 -6.02
C ALA A 90 15.91 -2.24 -6.00
N LEU A 91 16.77 -3.10 -6.54
CA LEU A 91 16.57 -4.55 -6.58
C LEU A 91 16.44 -5.17 -5.18
N GLY A 92 17.27 -4.71 -4.24
CA GLY A 92 17.18 -5.14 -2.84
C GLY A 92 15.88 -4.71 -2.18
N LYS A 93 15.43 -3.47 -2.44
CA LYS A 93 14.18 -2.91 -1.90
C LYS A 93 12.95 -3.69 -2.38
N VAL A 94 12.83 -3.99 -3.68
CA VAL A 94 11.68 -4.74 -4.21
C VAL A 94 11.65 -6.19 -3.71
N LYS A 95 12.81 -6.82 -3.50
CA LYS A 95 12.91 -8.14 -2.87
C LYS A 95 12.49 -8.13 -1.41
N GLU A 96 12.88 -7.11 -0.66
CA GLU A 96 12.46 -6.90 0.73
C GLU A 96 10.95 -6.65 0.82
N ALA A 97 10.42 -5.78 -0.04
CA ALA A 97 9.00 -5.49 -0.13
C ALA A 97 8.16 -6.75 -0.39
N ARG A 98 8.56 -7.57 -1.37
CA ARG A 98 7.87 -8.84 -1.65
C ARG A 98 7.84 -9.76 -0.42
N ARG A 99 8.98 -9.97 0.25
CA ARG A 99 9.04 -10.81 1.47
C ARG A 99 8.13 -10.28 2.58
N LEU A 100 8.08 -8.96 2.76
CA LEU A 100 7.22 -8.33 3.77
C LEU A 100 5.74 -8.54 3.45
N LEU A 101 5.35 -8.42 2.18
CA LEU A 101 3.97 -8.67 1.73
C LEU A 101 3.59 -10.15 1.87
N GLU A 102 4.46 -11.07 1.47
CA GLU A 102 4.25 -12.51 1.65
C GLU A 102 4.17 -12.91 3.14
N ALA A 103 4.90 -12.21 4.01
CA ALA A 103 4.78 -12.39 5.46
C ALA A 103 3.47 -11.79 6.01
N ALA A 104 3.05 -10.62 5.52
CA ALA A 104 1.80 -10.00 5.89
C ALA A 104 0.58 -10.83 5.45
N GLU A 105 0.63 -11.43 4.26
CA GLU A 105 -0.42 -12.30 3.71
C GLU A 105 -0.71 -13.50 4.61
N LYS A 106 0.33 -14.04 5.27
CA LYS A 106 0.19 -15.13 6.24
C LYS A 106 -0.44 -14.72 7.56
N ILE A 107 -0.42 -13.43 7.90
CA ILE A 107 -0.96 -12.88 9.14
C ILE A 107 -2.43 -12.51 8.92
N ASP A 108 -2.69 -11.64 7.95
CA ASP A 108 -4.02 -11.17 7.59
C ASP A 108 -4.01 -10.78 6.10
N PRO A 109 -4.49 -11.65 5.20
CA PRO A 109 -4.41 -11.42 3.76
C PRO A 109 -5.32 -10.31 3.25
N GLU A 110 -6.40 -9.99 3.96
CA GLU A 110 -7.38 -8.96 3.56
C GLU A 110 -7.15 -7.63 4.28
N VAL A 111 -6.10 -7.54 5.11
CA VAL A 111 -5.74 -6.33 5.82
C VAL A 111 -5.66 -5.12 4.88
N LEU A 112 -6.07 -3.96 5.40
CA LEU A 112 -6.08 -2.71 4.63
C LEU A 112 -6.86 -2.84 3.31
N ASN A 113 -7.99 -3.57 3.34
CA ASN A 113 -8.85 -3.84 2.17
C ASN A 113 -8.09 -4.54 1.03
N GLY A 114 -7.31 -5.57 1.34
CA GLY A 114 -6.57 -6.35 0.34
C GLY A 114 -5.39 -5.61 -0.30
N SER A 115 -4.81 -4.62 0.40
CA SER A 115 -3.67 -3.86 -0.14
C SER A 115 -2.47 -4.76 -0.45
N ILE A 116 -2.32 -5.88 0.27
CA ILE A 116 -1.30 -6.91 0.02
C ILE A 116 -1.36 -7.39 -1.44
N TYR A 117 -2.55 -7.76 -1.89
CA TYR A 117 -2.76 -8.27 -3.24
C TYR A 117 -2.48 -7.20 -4.30
N THR A 118 -2.90 -5.95 -4.06
CA THR A 118 -2.57 -4.84 -4.96
C THR A 118 -1.06 -4.66 -5.10
N SER A 119 -0.34 -4.63 -3.98
CA SER A 119 1.11 -4.41 -3.96
C SER A 119 1.90 -5.58 -4.54
N LEU A 120 1.54 -6.83 -4.22
CA LEU A 120 2.17 -8.02 -4.83
C LEU A 120 1.92 -8.05 -6.34
N GLY A 121 0.68 -7.82 -6.76
CA GLY A 121 0.30 -7.74 -8.16
C GLY A 121 1.15 -6.71 -8.92
N SER A 122 1.26 -5.50 -8.36
CA SER A 122 2.09 -4.42 -8.89
C SER A 122 3.57 -4.79 -9.01
N LEU A 123 4.16 -5.37 -7.97
CA LEU A 123 5.55 -5.81 -8.01
C LEU A 123 5.79 -6.86 -9.10
N TYR A 124 4.87 -7.80 -9.28
CA TYR A 124 5.05 -8.88 -10.25
C TYR A 124 5.04 -8.41 -11.71
N TYR A 125 4.28 -7.38 -12.09
CA TYR A 125 4.33 -6.88 -13.48
C TYR A 125 5.35 -5.75 -13.70
N GLN A 126 5.75 -5.04 -12.64
CA GLN A 126 6.67 -3.89 -12.77
C GLN A 126 8.15 -4.25 -12.59
N VAL A 127 8.45 -5.36 -11.89
CA VAL A 127 9.82 -5.83 -11.69
C VAL A 127 10.23 -6.71 -12.88
N PRO A 128 11.49 -6.64 -13.37
CA PRO A 128 11.95 -7.52 -14.44
C PRO A 128 11.75 -9.01 -14.11
N GLY A 129 11.40 -9.79 -15.14
CA GLY A 129 11.26 -11.24 -15.02
C GLY A 129 12.58 -11.99 -14.83
N TRP A 130 12.47 -13.32 -14.73
CA TRP A 130 13.63 -14.21 -14.72
C TRP A 130 14.42 -14.11 -16.05
N PRO A 131 15.76 -14.13 -16.04
CA PRO A 131 16.67 -14.45 -14.93
C PRO A 131 17.14 -13.25 -14.10
N ILE A 132 16.65 -12.04 -14.38
CA ILE A 132 17.14 -10.82 -13.72
C ILE A 132 16.53 -10.69 -12.33
N GLU A 133 15.20 -10.80 -12.26
CA GLU A 133 14.46 -10.75 -11.00
C GLU A 133 13.27 -11.71 -11.00
N PHE A 134 12.14 -11.31 -10.44
CA PHE A 134 11.01 -12.16 -10.10
C PHE A 134 9.69 -11.76 -10.74
N GLY A 135 9.71 -10.83 -11.69
CA GLY A 135 8.53 -10.45 -12.47
C GLY A 135 7.86 -11.67 -13.10
N ASP A 136 6.54 -11.67 -13.09
CA ASP A 136 5.67 -12.79 -13.48
C ASP A 136 4.24 -12.26 -13.72
N ASP A 137 3.88 -11.99 -14.97
CA ASP A 137 2.59 -11.37 -15.34
C ASP A 137 1.38 -12.25 -14.98
N ASP A 138 1.55 -13.58 -14.97
CA ASP A 138 0.49 -14.50 -14.57
C ASP A 138 0.18 -14.38 -13.07
N LYS A 139 1.23 -14.26 -12.24
CA LYS A 139 1.07 -13.94 -10.82
C LYS A 139 0.53 -12.54 -10.62
N ALA A 140 1.00 -11.57 -11.40
CA ALA A 140 0.53 -10.20 -11.32
C ALA A 140 -0.99 -10.13 -11.52
N ARG A 141 -1.49 -10.73 -12.60
CA ARG A 141 -2.93 -10.86 -12.89
C ARG A 141 -3.68 -11.52 -11.74
N THR A 142 -3.18 -12.68 -11.27
CA THR A 142 -3.82 -13.43 -10.18
C THR A 142 -3.98 -12.58 -8.92
N TYR A 143 -2.95 -11.85 -8.52
CA TYR A 143 -3.02 -10.98 -7.35
C TYR A 143 -3.91 -9.75 -7.56
N LEU A 144 -3.85 -9.11 -8.72
CA LEU A 144 -4.69 -7.94 -9.01
C LEU A 144 -6.18 -8.30 -9.07
N GLU A 145 -6.53 -9.47 -9.62
CA GLU A 145 -7.91 -9.98 -9.62
C GLU A 145 -8.41 -10.26 -8.19
N LYS A 146 -7.57 -10.83 -7.31
CA LYS A 146 -7.89 -10.96 -5.87
C LYS A 146 -8.10 -9.59 -5.21
N ALA A 147 -7.25 -8.61 -5.53
CA ALA A 147 -7.38 -7.26 -4.98
C ALA A 147 -8.72 -6.61 -5.36
N LEU A 148 -9.16 -6.80 -6.61
CA LEU A 148 -10.48 -6.35 -7.08
C LEU A 148 -11.63 -7.09 -6.40
N ALA A 149 -11.48 -8.38 -6.12
CA ALA A 149 -12.50 -9.14 -5.40
C ALA A 149 -12.70 -8.62 -3.97
N VAL A 150 -11.60 -8.29 -3.27
CA VAL A 150 -11.64 -7.74 -1.90
C VAL A 150 -12.12 -6.30 -1.88
N ASN A 151 -11.66 -5.46 -2.81
CA ASN A 151 -11.94 -4.03 -2.83
C ASN A 151 -12.36 -3.54 -4.23
N PRO A 152 -13.56 -3.92 -4.70
CA PRO A 152 -13.99 -3.68 -6.09
C PRO A 152 -14.19 -2.21 -6.45
N LYS A 153 -14.37 -1.34 -5.45
CA LYS A 153 -14.57 0.11 -5.63
C LYS A 153 -13.36 0.94 -5.21
N GLY A 154 -12.26 0.29 -4.81
CA GLY A 154 -11.06 0.97 -4.35
C GLY A 154 -10.30 1.63 -5.49
N ILE A 155 -9.71 2.80 -5.22
CA ILE A 155 -8.91 3.54 -6.21
C ILE A 155 -7.68 2.75 -6.65
N ASP A 156 -6.88 2.24 -5.69
CA ASP A 156 -5.62 1.55 -5.98
C ASP A 156 -5.81 0.21 -6.73
N PRO A 157 -6.68 -0.75 -6.31
CA PRO A 157 -6.83 -2.02 -7.03
C PRO A 157 -7.34 -1.82 -8.46
N ASN A 158 -8.27 -0.88 -8.69
CA ASN A 158 -8.73 -0.56 -10.05
C ASN A 158 -7.64 0.16 -10.86
N TYR A 159 -6.87 1.06 -10.25
CA TYR A 159 -5.76 1.73 -10.91
C TYR A 159 -4.69 0.75 -11.36
N PHE A 160 -4.18 -0.09 -10.46
CA PHE A 160 -3.09 -1.02 -10.77
C PHE A 160 -3.52 -2.14 -11.71
N TYR A 161 -4.78 -2.59 -11.67
CA TYR A 161 -5.28 -3.52 -12.69
C TYR A 161 -5.45 -2.85 -14.06
N GLY A 162 -5.94 -1.60 -14.09
CA GLY A 162 -6.00 -0.82 -15.32
C GLY A 162 -4.61 -0.55 -15.91
N ASP A 163 -3.62 -0.27 -15.07
CA ASP A 163 -2.22 -0.10 -15.46
C ASP A 163 -1.62 -1.40 -16.03
N PHE A 164 -1.82 -2.53 -15.35
CA PHE A 164 -1.40 -3.84 -15.85
C PHE A 164 -1.99 -4.17 -17.23
N LEU A 165 -3.28 -3.87 -17.44
CA LEU A 165 -3.94 -4.06 -18.74
C LEU A 165 -3.38 -3.12 -19.81
N LEU A 166 -3.06 -1.88 -19.45
CA LEU A 166 -2.43 -0.91 -20.34
C LEU A 166 -1.06 -1.40 -20.83
N GLU A 167 -0.21 -1.86 -19.90
CA GLU A 167 1.10 -2.45 -20.23
C GLU A 167 0.98 -3.74 -21.04
N SER A 168 -0.09 -4.52 -20.81
CA SER A 168 -0.41 -5.73 -21.59
C SER A 168 -1.01 -5.46 -22.97
N GLY A 169 -1.31 -4.20 -23.30
CA GLY A 169 -1.93 -3.81 -24.57
C GLY A 169 -3.46 -3.96 -24.65
N ASP A 170 -4.13 -4.30 -23.55
CA ASP A 170 -5.61 -4.35 -23.48
C ASP A 170 -6.18 -2.97 -23.13
N TYR A 171 -6.07 -2.05 -24.07
CA TYR A 171 -6.40 -0.64 -23.88
C TYR A 171 -7.88 -0.40 -23.54
N ALA A 172 -8.79 -1.17 -24.12
CA ALA A 172 -10.22 -1.04 -23.86
C ALA A 172 -10.57 -1.41 -22.41
N GLN A 173 -10.00 -2.50 -21.89
CA GLN A 173 -10.21 -2.88 -20.49
C GLN A 173 -9.44 -1.95 -19.54
N ALA A 174 -8.25 -1.50 -19.91
CA ALA A 174 -7.50 -0.50 -19.14
C ALA A 174 -8.35 0.75 -18.89
N ILE A 175 -8.98 1.31 -19.94
CA ILE A 175 -9.89 2.47 -19.81
C ILE A 175 -11.04 2.17 -18.86
N THR A 176 -11.62 0.97 -18.95
CA THR A 176 -12.73 0.56 -18.08
C THR A 176 -12.34 0.58 -16.60
N TYR A 177 -11.21 -0.03 -16.24
CA TYR A 177 -10.76 -0.09 -14.85
C TYR A 177 -10.20 1.24 -14.34
N LEU A 178 -9.47 1.99 -15.15
CA LEU A 178 -9.00 3.34 -14.78
C LEU A 178 -10.17 4.31 -14.58
N THR A 179 -11.25 4.18 -15.37
CA THR A 179 -12.48 4.97 -15.14
C THR A 179 -13.15 4.60 -13.82
N ARG A 180 -13.18 3.30 -13.45
CA ARG A 180 -13.67 2.87 -12.13
C ARG A 180 -12.80 3.43 -11.01
N ALA A 181 -11.48 3.42 -11.16
CA ALA A 181 -10.56 4.03 -10.20
C ALA A 181 -10.88 5.52 -10.01
N ASN A 182 -11.18 6.25 -11.10
CA ASN A 182 -11.58 7.65 -11.02
C ASN A 182 -12.93 7.88 -10.32
N GLN A 183 -13.79 6.87 -10.24
CA GLN A 183 -15.07 6.96 -9.53
C GLN A 183 -14.99 6.48 -8.08
N ALA A 184 -13.82 6.02 -7.63
CA ALA A 184 -13.64 5.52 -6.28
C ALA A 184 -13.93 6.62 -5.23
N PRO A 185 -14.54 6.26 -4.09
CA PRO A 185 -14.76 7.19 -2.99
C PRO A 185 -13.43 7.66 -2.39
N GLU A 186 -13.43 8.87 -1.84
CA GLU A 186 -12.28 9.40 -1.11
C GLU A 186 -11.98 8.56 0.14
N ARG A 187 -10.71 8.36 0.42
CA ARG A 187 -10.22 7.65 1.60
C ARG A 187 -10.08 8.63 2.76
N PRO A 188 -10.76 8.41 3.89
CA PRO A 188 -10.65 9.27 5.06
C PRO A 188 -9.18 9.47 5.48
N GLY A 189 -8.80 10.74 5.71
CA GLY A 189 -7.44 11.09 6.14
C GLY A 189 -6.35 10.96 5.07
N ARG A 190 -6.70 10.67 3.81
CA ARG A 190 -5.74 10.50 2.69
C ARG A 190 -6.01 11.38 1.45
N PRO A 191 -6.43 12.64 1.57
CA PRO A 191 -6.77 13.48 0.41
C PRO A 191 -5.58 13.71 -0.54
N LEU A 192 -4.36 13.87 -0.02
CA LEU A 192 -3.16 14.05 -0.84
C LEU A 192 -2.85 12.81 -1.69
N ALA A 193 -2.99 11.62 -1.11
CA ALA A 193 -2.77 10.37 -1.84
C ALA A 193 -3.80 10.17 -2.95
N ASP A 194 -5.06 10.52 -2.68
CA ASP A 194 -6.14 10.39 -3.67
C ASP A 194 -5.98 11.41 -4.81
N ALA A 195 -5.62 12.66 -4.50
CA ALA A 195 -5.33 13.67 -5.51
C ALA A 195 -4.15 13.25 -6.41
N GLY A 196 -3.03 12.81 -5.81
CA GLY A 196 -1.87 12.34 -6.57
C GLY A 196 -2.18 11.12 -7.45
N ARG A 197 -2.95 10.15 -6.93
CA ARG A 197 -3.38 8.99 -7.70
C ARG A 197 -4.33 9.36 -8.85
N ARG A 198 -5.18 10.37 -8.66
CA ARG A 198 -6.09 10.89 -9.71
C ARG A 198 -5.35 11.55 -10.87
N ILE A 199 -4.27 12.26 -10.59
CA ILE A 199 -3.41 12.79 -11.67
C ILE A 199 -2.80 11.64 -12.47
N GLN A 200 -2.22 10.66 -11.78
CA GLN A 200 -1.58 9.51 -12.44
C GLN A 200 -2.56 8.65 -13.24
N LEU A 201 -3.81 8.49 -12.78
CA LEU A 201 -4.81 7.72 -13.53
C LEU A 201 -5.32 8.48 -14.75
N GLU A 202 -5.37 9.81 -14.72
CA GLU A 202 -5.75 10.63 -15.87
C GLU A 202 -4.71 10.51 -16.98
N GLU A 203 -3.42 10.58 -16.63
CA GLU A 203 -2.31 10.34 -17.56
C GLU A 203 -2.42 8.96 -18.23
N LYS A 204 -2.71 7.91 -17.45
CA LYS A 204 -2.87 6.55 -17.99
C LYS A 204 -4.14 6.38 -18.82
N LEU A 205 -5.22 7.08 -18.48
CA LEU A 205 -6.44 7.10 -19.31
C LEU A 205 -6.16 7.70 -20.68
N ASP A 206 -5.44 8.82 -20.72
CA ASP A 206 -5.10 9.49 -21.97
C ASP A 206 -4.13 8.64 -22.80
N GLN A 207 -3.15 7.99 -22.15
CA GLN A 207 -2.28 7.02 -22.80
C GLN A 207 -3.10 5.87 -23.42
N ALA A 208 -3.99 5.23 -22.67
CA ALA A 208 -4.81 4.12 -23.16
C ALA A 208 -5.73 4.55 -24.32
N ARG A 209 -6.36 5.72 -24.22
CA ARG A 209 -7.23 6.27 -25.28
C ARG A 209 -6.47 6.58 -26.56
N SER A 210 -5.22 7.03 -26.46
CA SER A 210 -4.38 7.32 -27.64
C SER A 210 -4.00 6.07 -28.46
N LYS A 211 -4.25 4.87 -27.92
CA LYS A 211 -3.90 3.59 -28.53
C LYS A 211 -5.09 2.84 -29.15
N LEU A 212 -6.31 3.39 -29.03
CA LEU A 212 -7.52 2.89 -29.69
C LEU A 212 -7.80 3.68 -30.97
#